data_AF-A0A0C3A8M5-F1
#
_entry.id   AF-A0A0C3A8M5-F1
#
_cell.length_a   1.000
_cell.length_b   1.000
_cell.length_c   1.000
_cell.angle_alpha   90.00
_cell.angle_beta   90.00
_cell.angle_gamma   90.00
#
_symmetry.space_group_name_H-M   'P 1'
#
loop_
_entity.id
_entity.type
_entity.pdbx_description
1 polymer ?
#
loop_
_entity_poly.entity_id
_entity_poly.type
_entity_poly.pdbx_seq_one_letter_code
_entity_poly.pdbx_strand_id
1 'polypeptide(L)'
;MPHKKAKHSARQDERRSKGNDLAPHGSHTALETEPIPKSFARVLNASSVRSEYKKRKRNGEGDSKDPGAGQRKRRKIADGEAPLHLLPGESLGSFNRRVEDNMRPQMRLAVQTGQANARRQNAVEKEERAARKEAKSTAETQKDTKGKTQEGSATPLAPPSGKDARGKTEFDSVSSQKPKRLNDIVAAPPDLQALLKKNKVLQKTKKGGEVFGKNDIISPEQKRMMEVEREKAIKRYRELKEKKQDGR
;
A
#
# COMPACT_ATOMS: atom_id res chain seq x y z
N MET A 1 27.30 4.03 39.72
CA MET A 1 28.07 4.77 38.71
C MET A 1 28.09 6.27 39.01
N PRO A 2 29.27 6.88 39.11
CA PRO A 2 29.45 8.30 39.47
C PRO A 2 28.60 9.26 38.62
N HIS A 3 28.53 9.03 37.31
CA HIS A 3 27.79 9.87 36.37
C HIS A 3 26.25 9.83 36.51
N LYS A 4 25.70 8.77 37.12
CA LYS A 4 24.25 8.71 37.40
C LYS A 4 23.89 9.53 38.64
N LYS A 5 24.78 9.57 39.64
CA LYS A 5 24.59 10.33 40.88
C LYS A 5 24.64 11.85 40.64
N ALA A 6 25.57 12.31 39.80
CA ALA A 6 25.68 13.73 39.45
C ALA A 6 24.41 14.28 38.74
N LYS A 7 23.88 13.56 37.74
CA LYS A 7 22.63 13.97 37.06
C LYS A 7 21.40 13.92 37.96
N HIS A 8 21.38 12.98 38.91
CA HIS A 8 20.30 12.87 39.88
C HIS A 8 20.34 14.02 40.89
N SER A 9 21.52 14.42 41.37
CA SER A 9 21.69 15.58 42.26
C SER A 9 21.20 16.86 41.60
N ALA A 10 21.72 17.19 40.41
CA ALA A 10 21.31 18.39 39.69
C ALA A 10 19.79 18.46 39.45
N ARG A 11 19.15 17.34 39.12
CA ARG A 11 17.69 17.26 38.95
C ARG A 11 16.92 17.43 40.26
N GLN A 12 17.46 16.93 41.38
CA GLN A 12 16.84 17.14 42.69
C GLN A 12 17.02 18.59 43.16
N ASP A 13 18.17 19.20 42.93
CA ASP A 13 18.43 20.60 43.27
C ASP A 13 17.54 21.54 42.47
N GLU A 14 17.36 21.29 41.16
CA GLU A 14 16.37 22.01 40.33
C GLU A 14 14.93 21.80 40.79
N ARG A 15 14.58 20.60 41.24
CA ARG A 15 13.21 20.32 41.73
C ARG A 15 12.97 20.99 43.08
N ARG A 16 13.98 21.03 43.94
CA ARG A 16 13.94 21.72 45.24
C ARG A 16 13.87 23.24 45.05
N SER A 17 14.64 23.81 44.12
CA SER A 17 14.61 25.25 43.85
C SER A 17 13.31 25.71 43.21
N LYS A 18 12.71 24.89 42.33
CA LYS A 18 11.39 25.18 41.74
C LYS A 18 10.23 24.98 42.72
N GLY A 19 10.45 24.25 43.81
CA GLY A 19 9.38 23.89 44.74
C GLY A 19 8.35 22.93 44.12
N ASN A 20 7.54 22.31 44.98
CA ASN A 20 6.47 21.40 44.58
C ASN A 20 5.08 22.07 44.66
N ASP A 21 5.07 23.37 44.98
CA ASP A 21 3.89 24.18 45.30
C ASP A 21 3.73 25.37 44.34
N LEU A 22 4.29 25.25 43.13
CA LEU A 22 3.90 26.12 42.05
C LEU A 22 2.60 25.55 41.49
N ALA A 23 1.49 26.22 41.77
CA ALA A 23 0.26 26.04 41.01
C ALA A 23 0.59 26.02 39.51
N PRO A 24 -0.12 25.22 38.68
CA PRO A 24 0.09 25.25 37.24
C PRO A 24 -0.01 26.71 36.79
N HIS A 25 1.14 27.25 36.39
CA HIS A 25 1.31 28.63 35.99
C HIS A 25 0.54 28.80 34.69
N GLY A 26 -0.71 29.21 34.83
CA GLY A 26 -1.50 29.82 33.78
C GLY A 26 -2.33 28.92 32.86
N SER A 27 -2.85 27.77 33.32
CA SER A 27 -3.90 27.12 32.51
C SER A 27 -5.23 27.88 32.52
N HIS A 28 -5.50 28.69 33.55
CA HIS A 28 -6.72 29.49 33.68
C HIS A 28 -6.52 31.00 33.54
N THR A 29 -5.30 31.54 33.73
CA THR A 29 -5.03 32.98 33.53
C THR A 29 -4.61 33.36 32.11
N ALA A 30 -4.29 32.38 31.24
CA ALA A 30 -3.93 32.66 29.84
C ALA A 30 -5.08 33.27 29.02
N LEU A 31 -6.34 33.07 29.44
CA LEU A 31 -7.49 33.68 28.77
C LEU A 31 -7.66 35.17 29.09
N GLU A 32 -7.13 35.63 30.24
CA GLU A 32 -7.24 37.02 30.68
C GLU A 32 -6.00 37.85 30.29
N THR A 33 -4.85 37.21 30.10
CA THR A 33 -3.57 37.89 29.80
C THR A 33 -3.19 37.85 28.32
N GLU A 34 -3.66 36.87 27.54
CA GLU A 34 -3.40 36.80 26.10
C GLU A 34 -4.56 37.42 25.31
N PRO A 35 -4.31 38.37 24.39
CA PRO A 35 -5.36 38.99 23.58
C PRO A 35 -6.07 37.99 22.64
N ILE A 36 -5.46 36.82 22.41
CA ILE A 36 -5.97 35.76 21.55
C ILE A 36 -5.73 34.42 22.24
N PRO A 37 -6.79 33.61 22.51
CA PRO A 37 -6.63 32.28 23.06
C PRO A 37 -5.72 31.40 22.21
N LYS A 38 -4.87 30.60 22.85
CA LYS A 38 -3.91 29.69 22.18
C LYS A 38 -4.53 28.78 21.10
N SER A 39 -5.77 28.34 21.29
CA SER A 39 -6.52 27.58 20.27
C SER A 39 -6.75 28.42 19.01
N PHE A 40 -7.16 29.66 19.17
CA PHE A 40 -7.41 30.62 18.09
C PHE A 40 -6.09 31.08 17.45
N ALA A 41 -5.04 31.31 18.24
CA ALA A 41 -3.71 31.61 17.74
C ALA A 41 -3.14 30.50 16.85
N ARG A 42 -3.42 29.22 17.16
CA ARG A 42 -3.06 28.07 16.28
C ARG A 42 -3.83 28.07 14.96
N VAL A 43 -5.08 28.51 14.98
CA VAL A 43 -5.91 28.60 13.77
C VAL A 43 -5.45 29.76 12.88
N LEU A 44 -5.22 30.94 13.45
CA LEU A 44 -4.72 32.11 12.73
C LEU A 44 -3.32 31.85 12.14
N ASN A 45 -2.44 31.19 12.90
CA ASN A 45 -1.09 30.81 12.46
C ASN A 45 -1.04 29.45 11.75
N ALA A 46 -2.18 28.89 11.29
CA ALA A 46 -2.20 27.54 10.74
C ALA A 46 -1.32 27.38 9.49
N SER A 47 -1.20 28.44 8.67
CA SER A 47 -0.36 28.44 7.47
C SER A 47 1.13 28.37 7.82
N SER A 48 1.60 29.19 8.78
CA SER A 48 2.99 29.19 9.23
C SER A 48 3.34 27.87 9.90
N VAL A 49 2.51 27.36 10.82
CA VAL A 49 2.69 26.06 11.48
C VAL A 49 2.80 24.91 10.47
N ARG A 50 1.95 24.89 9.44
CA ARG A 50 2.01 23.88 8.37
C ARG A 50 3.30 24.02 7.55
N SER A 51 3.73 25.25 7.27
CA SER A 51 4.95 25.51 6.50
C SER A 51 6.21 25.11 7.28
N GLU A 52 6.26 25.42 8.57
CA GLU A 52 7.33 25.03 9.48
C GLU A 52 7.37 23.52 9.66
N TYR A 53 6.21 22.87 9.81
CA TYR A 53 6.15 21.41 9.87
C TYR A 53 6.68 20.77 8.58
N LYS A 54 6.32 21.30 7.41
CA LYS A 54 6.84 20.82 6.12
C LYS A 54 8.36 21.08 5.99
N LYS A 55 8.85 22.24 6.42
CA LYS A 55 10.28 22.59 6.44
C LYS A 55 11.05 21.67 7.39
N ARG A 56 10.57 21.47 8.63
CA ARG A 56 11.15 20.56 9.62
C ARG A 56 11.19 19.12 9.11
N LYS A 57 10.10 18.67 8.46
CA LYS A 57 10.01 17.35 7.85
C LYS A 57 10.97 17.18 6.66
N ARG A 58 11.20 18.24 5.87
CA ARG A 58 12.15 18.24 4.73
C ARG A 58 13.60 18.31 5.21
N ASN A 59 13.88 19.11 6.23
CA ASN A 59 15.23 19.36 6.74
C ASN A 59 15.75 18.26 7.67
N GLY A 60 14.95 17.24 7.96
CA GLY A 60 15.40 16.08 8.74
C GLY A 60 15.87 16.46 10.13
N GLU A 61 14.96 17.05 10.93
CA GLU A 61 14.99 17.08 12.40
C GLU A 61 16.38 17.25 13.05
N GLY A 62 16.94 18.46 12.92
CA GLY A 62 18.21 18.85 13.52
C GLY A 62 18.13 19.98 14.55
N ASP A 63 16.94 20.49 14.89
CA ASP A 63 16.84 21.65 15.81
C ASP A 63 15.53 21.67 16.62
N SER A 64 15.17 20.55 17.22
CA SER A 64 14.09 20.52 18.21
C SER A 64 14.66 20.07 19.55
N LYS A 65 14.72 21.02 20.49
CA LYS A 65 14.97 20.86 21.94
C LYS A 65 13.90 20.00 22.65
N ASP A 66 13.23 19.09 21.96
CA ASP A 66 12.20 18.20 22.52
C ASP A 66 12.79 16.81 22.78
N PRO A 67 12.94 16.38 24.06
CA PRO A 67 13.64 15.15 24.42
C PRO A 67 12.76 13.88 24.33
N GLY A 68 11.82 13.80 23.39
CA GLY A 68 10.73 12.80 23.46
C GLY A 68 10.34 12.03 22.20
N ALA A 69 10.56 12.54 21.00
CA ALA A 69 10.05 11.88 19.79
C ALA A 69 11.06 12.02 18.65
N GLY A 70 11.44 10.91 18.02
CA GLY A 70 12.07 10.96 16.69
C GLY A 70 13.56 10.58 16.59
N GLN A 71 14.21 10.07 17.64
CA GLN A 71 15.57 9.52 17.56
C GLN A 71 15.64 8.18 16.78
N ARG A 72 14.99 8.07 15.63
CA ARG A 72 15.44 7.14 14.59
C ARG A 72 16.39 7.94 13.70
N LYS A 73 17.64 8.06 14.18
CA LYS A 73 18.79 8.53 13.40
C LYS A 73 18.79 7.79 12.06
N ARG A 74 18.19 8.40 11.03
CA ARG A 74 18.50 8.07 9.66
C ARG A 74 19.93 8.53 9.48
N ARG A 75 20.88 7.60 9.59
CA ARG A 75 22.25 7.86 9.15
C ARG A 75 22.11 8.36 7.71
N LYS A 76 22.61 9.57 7.43
CA LYS A 76 22.86 10.01 6.06
C LYS A 76 23.77 8.95 5.46
N ILE A 77 23.22 8.11 4.61
CA ILE A 77 24.00 7.15 3.84
C ILE A 77 24.71 8.03 2.82
N ALA A 78 26.02 8.12 2.96
CA ALA A 78 26.85 8.71 1.93
C ALA A 78 26.60 7.87 0.67
N ASP A 79 26.10 8.52 -0.38
CA ASP A 79 25.99 7.98 -1.73
C ASP A 79 27.43 7.80 -2.27
N GLY A 80 28.12 6.79 -1.76
CA GLY A 80 29.52 6.54 -2.02
C GLY A 80 29.78 5.04 -1.94
N GLU A 81 29.93 4.45 -3.11
CA GLU A 81 30.10 3.04 -3.47
C GLU A 81 31.41 2.45 -2.93
N ALA A 82 31.69 2.58 -1.63
CA ALA A 82 32.78 1.84 -1.03
C ALA A 82 32.39 0.35 -1.02
N PRO A 83 33.17 -0.55 -1.64
CA PRO A 83 32.93 -1.98 -1.53
C PRO A 83 32.89 -2.36 -0.05
N LEU A 84 31.75 -2.91 0.38
CA LEU A 84 31.58 -3.36 1.76
C LEU A 84 32.49 -4.57 1.96
N HIS A 85 33.57 -4.39 2.71
CA HIS A 85 34.45 -5.46 3.14
C HIS A 85 34.10 -5.91 4.57
N LEU A 86 34.48 -7.15 4.92
CA LEU A 86 34.42 -7.62 6.29
C LEU A 86 35.42 -6.80 7.13
N LEU A 87 34.95 -6.23 8.24
CA LEU A 87 35.86 -5.56 9.17
C LEU A 87 36.64 -6.62 9.96
N PRO A 88 37.89 -6.32 10.38
CA PRO A 88 38.65 -7.23 11.22
C PRO A 88 37.90 -7.47 12.54
N GLY A 89 37.70 -8.75 12.89
CA GLY A 89 36.97 -9.16 14.10
C GLY A 89 35.44 -9.12 13.99
N GLU A 90 34.89 -8.82 12.82
CA GLU A 90 33.46 -8.88 12.59
C GLU A 90 32.99 -10.29 12.18
N SER A 91 31.87 -10.75 12.75
CA SER A 91 31.20 -11.97 12.28
C SER A 91 30.54 -11.77 10.91
N LEU A 92 30.49 -12.81 10.09
CA LEU A 92 29.81 -12.77 8.78
C LEU A 92 28.34 -12.31 8.88
N GLY A 93 27.66 -12.65 9.98
CA GLY A 93 26.29 -12.20 10.23
C GLY A 93 26.15 -10.69 10.40
N SER A 94 27.11 -10.04 11.08
CA SER A 94 27.14 -8.57 11.22
C SER A 94 27.44 -7.89 9.88
N PHE A 95 28.33 -8.49 9.09
CA PHE A 95 28.63 -8.01 7.73
C PHE A 95 27.38 -8.03 6.85
N ASN A 96 26.67 -9.16 6.81
CA ASN A 96 25.42 -9.29 6.05
C ASN A 96 24.36 -8.26 6.47
N ARG A 97 24.22 -7.98 7.78
CA ARG A 97 23.31 -6.93 8.26
C ARG A 97 23.68 -5.55 7.72
N ARG A 98 24.96 -5.21 7.65
CA ARG A 98 25.39 -3.93 7.06
C ARG A 98 25.16 -3.86 5.56
N VAL A 99 25.41 -4.96 4.84
CA VAL A 99 25.10 -5.07 3.41
C VAL A 99 23.62 -4.84 3.17
N GLU A 100 22.77 -5.52 3.93
CA GLU A 100 21.32 -5.30 3.87
C GLU A 100 20.96 -3.85 4.20
N ASP A 101 21.50 -3.27 5.27
CA ASP A 101 21.19 -1.89 5.67
C ASP A 101 21.60 -0.86 4.61
N ASN A 102 22.68 -1.12 3.86
CA ASN A 102 23.11 -0.29 2.74
C ASN A 102 22.20 -0.43 1.51
N MET A 103 21.73 -1.65 1.21
CA MET A 103 20.85 -1.92 0.06
C MET A 103 19.36 -1.63 0.34
N ARG A 104 18.92 -1.65 1.60
CA ARG A 104 17.53 -1.44 2.02
C ARG A 104 16.89 -0.15 1.46
N PRO A 105 17.57 1.01 1.44
CA PRO A 105 17.03 2.24 0.84
C PRO A 105 16.77 2.09 -0.66
N GLN A 106 17.70 1.49 -1.40
CA GLN A 106 17.56 1.27 -2.84
C GLN A 106 16.39 0.32 -3.14
N MET A 107 16.29 -0.79 -2.42
CA MET A 107 15.16 -1.71 -2.52
C MET A 107 13.83 -1.01 -2.19
N ARG A 108 13.80 -0.18 -1.15
CA ARG A 108 12.60 0.57 -0.77
C ARG A 108 12.19 1.57 -1.85
N LEU A 109 13.15 2.27 -2.47
CA LEU A 109 12.90 3.17 -3.59
C LEU A 109 12.34 2.41 -4.79
N ALA A 110 12.97 1.29 -5.17
CA ALA A 110 12.52 0.44 -6.27
C ALA A 110 11.09 -0.11 -6.05
N VAL A 111 10.76 -0.54 -4.83
CA VAL A 111 9.40 -0.98 -4.48
C VAL A 111 8.41 0.19 -4.58
N GLN A 112 8.79 1.37 -4.09
CA GLN A 112 7.92 2.55 -4.14
C GLN A 112 7.67 3.02 -5.58
N THR A 113 8.70 3.03 -6.43
CA THR A 113 8.57 3.38 -7.86
C THR A 113 7.76 2.34 -8.61
N GLY A 114 8.01 1.04 -8.38
CA GLY A 114 7.23 -0.06 -8.94
C GLY A 114 5.75 0.02 -8.58
N GLN A 115 5.43 0.30 -7.31
CA GLN A 115 4.04 0.46 -6.88
C GLN A 115 3.37 1.69 -7.51
N ALA A 116 4.09 2.80 -7.67
CA ALA A 116 3.56 3.99 -8.34
C ALA A 116 3.25 3.71 -9.82
N ASN A 117 4.12 2.98 -10.52
CA ASN A 117 3.91 2.59 -11.91
C ASN A 117 2.74 1.62 -12.05
N ALA A 118 2.63 0.61 -11.19
CA ALA A 118 1.49 -0.31 -11.17
C ALA A 118 0.15 0.43 -10.97
N ARG A 119 0.12 1.44 -10.10
CA ARG A 119 -1.09 2.28 -9.93
C ARG A 119 -1.44 3.08 -11.17
N ARG A 120 -0.44 3.62 -11.87
CA ARG A 120 -0.65 4.35 -13.14
C ARG A 120 -1.17 3.42 -14.24
N GLN A 121 -0.58 2.24 -14.38
CA GLN A 121 -1.04 1.22 -15.34
C GLN A 121 -2.48 0.80 -15.05
N ASN A 122 -2.81 0.49 -13.80
CA ASN A 122 -4.18 0.13 -13.42
C ASN A 122 -5.20 1.26 -13.66
N ALA A 123 -4.79 2.52 -13.53
CA ALA A 123 -5.65 3.66 -13.83
C ALA A 123 -5.93 3.75 -15.35
N VAL A 124 -4.89 3.64 -16.17
CA VAL A 124 -5.00 3.62 -17.64
C VAL A 124 -5.86 2.45 -18.11
N GLU A 125 -5.61 1.23 -17.62
CA GLU A 125 -6.42 0.06 -17.97
C GLU A 125 -7.90 0.22 -17.57
N LYS A 126 -8.17 0.89 -16.43
CA LYS A 126 -9.54 1.17 -15.99
C LYS A 126 -10.23 2.18 -16.91
N GLU A 127 -9.51 3.22 -17.34
CA GLU A 127 -10.00 4.21 -18.30
C GLU A 127 -10.27 3.58 -19.67
N GLU A 128 -9.36 2.76 -20.19
CA GLU A 128 -9.56 2.02 -21.43
C GLU A 128 -10.76 1.05 -21.35
N ARG A 129 -10.92 0.36 -20.21
CA ARG A 129 -12.06 -0.54 -20.00
C ARG A 129 -13.37 0.23 -19.87
N ALA A 130 -13.35 1.46 -19.33
CA ALA A 130 -14.52 2.33 -19.30
C ALA A 130 -14.89 2.80 -20.72
N ALA A 131 -13.90 3.29 -21.49
CA ALA A 131 -14.10 3.71 -22.88
C ALA A 131 -14.64 2.58 -23.78
N ARG A 132 -14.13 1.35 -23.63
CA ARG A 132 -14.65 0.17 -24.36
C ARG A 132 -16.08 -0.20 -23.99
N LYS A 133 -16.52 0.06 -22.75
CA LYS A 133 -17.90 -0.19 -22.32
C LYS A 133 -18.83 0.87 -22.91
N GLU A 134 -18.42 2.14 -22.89
CA GLU A 134 -19.20 3.24 -23.49
C GLU A 134 -19.38 3.07 -25.00
N ALA A 135 -18.32 2.65 -25.72
CA ALA A 135 -18.41 2.36 -27.15
C ALA A 135 -19.31 1.16 -27.50
N LYS A 136 -19.48 0.19 -26.59
CA LYS A 136 -20.42 -0.93 -26.78
C LYS A 136 -21.87 -0.52 -26.53
N SER A 137 -22.13 0.33 -25.53
CA SER A 137 -23.49 0.81 -25.25
C SER A 137 -24.06 1.71 -26.36
N THR A 138 -23.22 2.44 -27.08
CA THR A 138 -23.67 3.26 -28.24
C THR A 138 -23.92 2.44 -29.50
N ALA A 139 -23.27 1.28 -29.66
CA ALA A 139 -23.49 0.39 -30.80
C ALA A 139 -24.77 -0.48 -30.69
N GLU A 140 -25.24 -0.77 -29.48
CA GLU A 140 -26.49 -1.53 -29.26
C GLU A 140 -27.77 -0.70 -29.49
N THR A 141 -27.69 0.64 -29.54
CA THR A 141 -28.90 1.49 -29.68
C THR A 141 -29.35 1.68 -31.15
N GLN A 142 -28.61 1.20 -32.15
CA GLN A 142 -28.97 1.36 -33.58
C GLN A 142 -29.56 0.12 -34.25
N LYS A 143 -29.79 -0.99 -33.53
CA LYS A 143 -30.29 -2.24 -34.13
C LYS A 143 -31.80 -2.49 -33.98
N ASP A 144 -32.53 -1.65 -33.25
CA ASP A 144 -33.97 -1.80 -32.99
C ASP A 144 -34.83 -0.72 -33.69
N THR A 145 -34.58 -0.45 -34.98
CA THR A 145 -35.47 0.38 -35.81
C THR A 145 -35.81 -0.31 -37.13
N LYS A 146 -36.45 -1.48 -37.06
CA LYS A 146 -37.29 -1.95 -38.17
C LYS A 146 -38.51 -2.72 -37.66
N GLY A 147 -39.63 -2.00 -37.63
CA GLY A 147 -40.98 -2.58 -37.61
C GLY A 147 -41.77 -2.31 -36.34
N LYS A 148 -42.72 -1.37 -36.41
CA LYS A 148 -44.16 -1.67 -36.43
C LYS A 148 -44.98 -0.43 -36.03
N THR A 149 -45.76 0.06 -37.00
CA THR A 149 -46.84 1.03 -36.84
C THR A 149 -48.00 0.40 -36.05
N GLN A 150 -48.51 1.09 -35.02
CA GLN A 150 -49.93 1.47 -34.87
C GLN A 150 -50.18 2.27 -33.58
N GLU A 151 -51.24 3.07 -33.67
CA GLU A 151 -51.65 4.24 -32.90
C GLU A 151 -52.16 3.96 -31.47
N GLY A 152 -52.19 4.99 -30.61
CA GLY A 152 -52.94 4.97 -29.35
C GLY A 152 -52.57 6.04 -28.30
N SER A 153 -53.16 7.24 -28.42
CA SER A 153 -53.61 8.19 -27.38
C SER A 153 -52.81 8.48 -26.07
N ALA A 154 -52.42 9.76 -25.96
CA ALA A 154 -52.45 10.69 -24.80
C ALA A 154 -51.83 10.34 -23.41
N THR A 155 -50.86 11.19 -23.01
CA THR A 155 -50.13 11.39 -21.74
C THR A 155 -51.00 12.01 -20.60
N PRO A 156 -50.55 12.21 -19.32
CA PRO A 156 -49.25 11.90 -18.66
C PRO A 156 -49.28 11.41 -17.17
N LEU A 157 -48.08 11.14 -16.61
CA LEU A 157 -47.61 11.00 -15.21
C LEU A 157 -47.23 9.60 -14.66
N ALA A 158 -45.90 9.35 -14.72
CA ALA A 158 -44.98 8.84 -13.66
C ALA A 158 -45.16 7.44 -13.01
N PRO A 159 -44.03 6.77 -12.62
CA PRO A 159 -43.80 5.36 -12.93
C PRO A 159 -44.11 4.33 -11.82
N PRO A 160 -44.29 3.05 -12.20
CA PRO A 160 -44.40 1.92 -11.28
C PRO A 160 -43.04 1.38 -10.79
N SER A 161 -43.13 0.76 -9.62
CA SER A 161 -42.16 -0.05 -8.89
C SER A 161 -41.19 -0.93 -9.70
N GLY A 162 -39.97 -1.10 -9.18
CA GLY A 162 -39.36 -2.43 -9.05
C GLY A 162 -37.89 -2.59 -9.43
N LYS A 163 -37.14 -3.12 -8.45
CA LYS A 163 -36.01 -4.04 -8.60
C LYS A 163 -34.64 -3.43 -8.97
N ASP A 164 -33.96 -2.89 -7.95
CA ASP A 164 -32.50 -2.83 -7.92
C ASP A 164 -31.92 -4.25 -7.76
N ALA A 165 -31.81 -4.96 -8.88
CA ALA A 165 -30.97 -6.14 -9.03
C ALA A 165 -29.50 -5.73 -9.26
N ARG A 166 -28.92 -4.98 -8.32
CA ARG A 166 -27.47 -4.72 -8.30
C ARG A 166 -26.83 -5.64 -7.26
N GLY A 167 -26.02 -6.56 -7.76
CA GLY A 167 -25.41 -7.66 -7.01
C GLY A 167 -24.76 -7.21 -5.71
N LYS A 168 -25.21 -7.83 -4.62
CA LYS A 168 -24.62 -7.72 -3.29
C LYS A 168 -23.17 -8.17 -3.39
N THR A 169 -22.25 -7.27 -3.08
CA THR A 169 -20.82 -7.56 -2.99
C THR A 169 -20.59 -8.45 -1.76
N GLU A 170 -19.64 -9.38 -1.82
CA GLU A 170 -19.43 -10.39 -0.78
C GLU A 170 -18.96 -9.84 0.60
N PHE A 171 -18.91 -8.51 0.75
CA PHE A 171 -18.57 -7.81 1.98
C PHE A 171 -19.80 -7.24 2.72
N ASP A 172 -21.00 -7.25 2.12
CA ASP A 172 -22.22 -6.74 2.74
C ASP A 172 -22.95 -7.77 3.65
N SER A 173 -22.40 -8.98 3.84
CA SER A 173 -23.09 -10.06 4.56
C SER A 173 -22.83 -10.12 6.07
N VAL A 174 -21.95 -9.28 6.64
CA VAL A 174 -21.66 -9.29 8.08
C VAL A 174 -22.43 -8.22 8.86
N SER A 175 -23.05 -7.26 8.16
CA SER A 175 -23.82 -6.18 8.79
C SER A 175 -25.31 -6.52 8.89
N SER A 176 -25.64 -7.59 9.61
CA SER A 176 -27.04 -7.87 9.98
C SER A 176 -27.36 -7.26 11.35
N GLN A 177 -28.04 -6.12 11.27
CA GLN A 177 -28.91 -5.44 12.24
C GLN A 177 -29.27 -6.20 13.54
N LYS A 178 -28.50 -5.94 14.62
CA LYS A 178 -28.90 -5.72 16.03
C LYS A 178 -27.64 -5.87 16.91
N PRO A 179 -27.43 -5.04 17.95
CA PRO A 179 -26.28 -5.21 18.85
C PRO A 179 -26.43 -6.53 19.62
N LYS A 180 -25.63 -7.54 19.26
CA LYS A 180 -25.57 -8.83 19.96
C LYS A 180 -24.83 -8.64 21.28
N ARG A 181 -25.40 -9.15 22.37
CA ARG A 181 -24.78 -9.06 23.70
C ARG A 181 -23.45 -9.82 23.68
N LEU A 182 -22.46 -9.34 24.45
CA LEU A 182 -21.09 -9.89 24.50
C LEU A 182 -21.03 -11.40 24.76
N ASN A 183 -22.06 -11.97 25.41
CA ASN A 183 -22.14 -13.39 25.76
C ASN A 183 -22.69 -14.28 24.63
N ASP A 184 -23.24 -13.71 23.55
CA ASP A 184 -23.70 -14.46 22.36
C ASP A 184 -22.58 -14.66 21.32
N ILE A 185 -21.37 -14.16 21.60
CA ILE A 185 -20.16 -14.31 20.78
C ILE A 185 -19.34 -15.52 21.26
N VAL A 186 -19.99 -16.60 21.65
CA VAL A 186 -19.31 -17.90 21.75
C VAL A 186 -19.46 -18.57 20.39
N ALA A 187 -18.67 -18.10 19.43
CA ALA A 187 -18.52 -18.78 18.16
C ALA A 187 -17.77 -20.09 18.41
N ALA A 188 -18.44 -21.23 18.22
CA ALA A 188 -17.76 -22.52 18.14
C ALA A 188 -16.66 -22.43 17.06
N PRO A 189 -15.50 -23.06 17.26
CA PRO A 189 -14.42 -23.02 16.28
C PRO A 189 -14.93 -23.55 14.92
N PRO A 190 -14.59 -22.89 13.81
CA PRO A 190 -15.09 -23.27 12.50
C PRO A 190 -14.67 -24.70 12.13
N ASP A 191 -15.64 -25.51 11.72
CA ASP A 191 -15.43 -26.91 11.39
C ASP A 191 -14.71 -27.08 10.04
N LEU A 192 -13.47 -27.57 10.08
CA LEU A 192 -12.57 -27.68 8.92
C LEU A 192 -13.02 -28.74 7.91
N GLN A 193 -13.98 -29.61 8.26
CA GLN A 193 -14.47 -30.65 7.35
C GLN A 193 -15.31 -30.10 6.17
N ALA A 194 -15.87 -28.89 6.30
CA ALA A 194 -16.63 -28.26 5.23
C ALA A 194 -15.75 -27.82 4.04
N LEU A 195 -14.46 -27.55 4.28
CA LEU A 195 -13.50 -27.17 3.23
C LEU A 195 -13.08 -28.37 2.37
N LEU A 196 -13.04 -29.57 2.94
CA LEU A 196 -12.69 -30.80 2.22
C LEU A 196 -13.79 -31.24 1.23
N LYS A 197 -15.06 -30.97 1.55
CA LYS A 197 -16.20 -31.34 0.69
C LYS A 197 -16.32 -30.48 -0.57
N LYS A 198 -15.87 -29.22 -0.54
CA LYS A 198 -15.92 -28.31 -1.71
C LYS A 198 -14.88 -28.60 -2.79
N ASN A 199 -13.83 -29.39 -2.49
CA ASN A 199 -12.78 -29.75 -3.45
C ASN A 199 -13.08 -30.99 -4.30
N LYS A 200 -14.21 -31.69 -4.06
CA LYS A 200 -14.54 -32.95 -4.74
C LYS A 200 -15.14 -32.79 -6.15
N VAL A 201 -15.45 -31.56 -6.58
CA VAL A 201 -16.01 -31.28 -7.91
C VAL A 201 -14.93 -31.18 -9.01
N LEU A 202 -13.64 -31.06 -8.66
CA LEU A 202 -12.55 -30.87 -9.64
C LEU A 202 -11.80 -32.14 -10.09
N GLN A 203 -12.18 -33.33 -9.64
CA GLN A 203 -11.39 -34.56 -9.88
C GLN A 203 -11.94 -35.51 -10.97
N LYS A 204 -12.83 -35.06 -11.85
CA LYS A 204 -13.32 -35.86 -13.00
C LYS A 204 -12.95 -35.23 -14.34
N THR A 205 -11.67 -35.19 -14.69
CA THR A 205 -11.17 -35.23 -16.09
C THR A 205 -9.66 -35.44 -16.09
N LYS A 206 -9.20 -36.70 -16.16
CA LYS A 206 -7.84 -37.02 -16.61
C LYS A 206 -7.88 -38.23 -17.55
N LYS A 207 -8.10 -37.94 -18.83
CA LYS A 207 -7.62 -38.74 -19.97
C LYS A 207 -7.22 -37.75 -21.07
N GLY A 208 -5.93 -37.78 -21.43
CA GLY A 208 -5.42 -37.26 -22.69
C GLY A 208 -4.92 -35.81 -22.68
N GLY A 209 -3.65 -35.64 -23.03
CA GLY A 209 -3.15 -34.44 -23.70
C GLY A 209 -2.57 -33.37 -22.80
N GLU A 210 -1.26 -33.15 -22.96
CA GLU A 210 -0.45 -32.02 -22.53
C GLU A 210 -1.22 -30.71 -22.29
N VAL A 211 -1.21 -30.22 -21.06
CA VAL A 211 -1.56 -28.82 -20.76
C VAL A 211 -0.63 -28.36 -19.65
N PHE A 212 0.27 -27.43 -20.01
CA PHE A 212 0.99 -26.57 -19.08
C PHE A 212 0.05 -26.14 -17.94
N GLY A 213 0.44 -26.46 -16.71
CA GLY A 213 -0.42 -26.35 -15.54
C GLY A 213 -1.02 -24.95 -15.40
N LYS A 214 -2.24 -24.89 -14.87
CA LYS A 214 -3.01 -23.67 -14.56
C LYS A 214 -2.38 -22.76 -13.47
N ASN A 215 -1.04 -22.76 -13.39
CA ASN A 215 -0.21 -21.92 -12.53
C ASN A 215 0.67 -20.93 -13.34
N ASP A 216 0.61 -20.93 -14.68
CA ASP A 216 1.32 -19.93 -15.50
C ASP A 216 0.58 -18.58 -15.49
N ILE A 217 0.62 -17.90 -14.34
CA ILE A 217 0.33 -16.46 -14.23
C ILE A 217 1.62 -15.71 -14.58
N ILE A 218 2.15 -15.95 -15.78
CA ILE A 218 3.30 -15.20 -16.29
C ILE A 218 2.74 -13.93 -16.92
N SER A 219 3.15 -12.77 -16.40
CA SER A 219 2.77 -11.46 -16.96
C SER A 219 3.02 -11.44 -18.48
N PRO A 220 2.14 -10.82 -19.29
CA PRO A 220 2.34 -10.71 -20.74
C PRO A 220 3.71 -10.11 -21.11
N GLU A 221 4.26 -9.23 -20.27
CA GLU A 221 5.61 -8.68 -20.43
C GLU A 221 6.71 -9.73 -20.24
N GLN A 222 6.59 -10.57 -19.21
CA GLN A 222 7.54 -11.65 -18.93
C GLN A 222 7.48 -12.74 -20.01
N LYS A 223 6.29 -13.01 -20.57
CA LYS A 223 6.13 -13.90 -21.71
C LYS A 223 6.87 -13.38 -22.94
N ARG A 224 6.76 -12.07 -23.24
CA ARG A 224 7.51 -11.43 -24.34
C ARG A 224 9.02 -11.49 -24.13
N MET A 225 9.51 -11.31 -22.90
CA MET A 225 10.93 -11.45 -22.59
C MET A 225 11.43 -12.89 -22.82
N MET A 226 10.67 -13.90 -22.38
CA MET A 226 11.03 -15.30 -22.62
C MET A 226 10.97 -15.68 -24.10
N GLU A 227 10.06 -15.10 -24.89
CA GLU A 227 10.01 -15.28 -26.35
C GLU A 227 11.26 -14.72 -27.03
N VAL A 228 11.75 -13.53 -26.62
CA VAL A 228 13.01 -12.96 -27.11
C VAL A 228 14.21 -13.83 -26.75
N GLU A 229 14.26 -14.36 -25.53
CA GLU A 229 15.32 -15.29 -25.11
C GLU A 229 15.28 -16.60 -25.88
N ARG A 230 14.08 -17.14 -26.13
CA ARG A 230 13.88 -18.33 -26.94
C ARG A 230 14.37 -18.13 -28.37
N GLU A 231 14.06 -17.01 -29.00
CA GLU A 231 14.55 -16.69 -30.34
C GLU A 231 16.08 -16.59 -30.39
N LYS A 232 16.70 -15.95 -29.40
CA LYS A 232 18.16 -15.88 -29.27
C LYS A 232 18.78 -17.27 -29.11
N ALA A 233 18.18 -18.14 -28.30
CA ALA A 233 18.64 -19.51 -28.12
C ALA A 233 18.54 -20.32 -29.41
N ILE A 234 17.43 -20.19 -30.15
CA ILE A 234 17.23 -20.85 -31.44
C ILE A 234 18.26 -20.36 -32.47
N LYS A 235 18.52 -19.06 -32.55
CA LYS A 235 19.53 -18.49 -33.46
C LYS A 235 20.92 -19.05 -33.16
N ARG A 236 21.36 -19.02 -31.90
CA ARG A 236 22.64 -19.61 -31.49
C ARG A 236 22.73 -21.10 -31.81
N TYR A 237 21.64 -21.85 -31.60
CA TYR A 237 21.61 -23.27 -31.92
C TYR A 237 21.72 -23.53 -33.43
N ARG A 238 21.08 -22.70 -34.26
CA ARG A 238 21.22 -22.76 -35.73
C ARG A 238 22.64 -22.45 -36.17
N GLU A 239 23.24 -21.38 -35.67
CA GLU A 239 24.64 -21.02 -35.96
C GLU A 239 25.62 -22.13 -35.55
N LEU A 240 25.43 -22.73 -34.37
CA LEU A 240 26.25 -23.86 -33.92
C LEU A 240 26.06 -25.10 -34.80
N LYS A 241 24.84 -25.32 -35.30
CA LYS A 241 24.53 -26.44 -36.19
C LYS A 241 25.13 -26.23 -37.59
N GLU A 242 25.06 -25.01 -38.13
CA GLU A 242 25.69 -24.61 -39.39
C GLU A 242 27.21 -24.76 -39.30
N LYS A 243 27.85 -24.21 -38.26
CA LYS A 243 29.30 -24.40 -38.01
C LYS A 243 29.72 -25.87 -37.90
N LYS A 244 28.85 -26.72 -37.35
CA LYS A 244 29.10 -28.17 -37.26
C LYS A 244 28.93 -28.88 -38.61
N GLN A 245 28.14 -28.32 -39.53
CA GLN A 245 27.96 -28.87 -40.86
C GLN A 245 29.01 -28.35 -41.85
N ASP A 246 29.43 -27.09 -41.74
CA ASP A 246 30.49 -26.48 -42.57
C ASP A 246 31.90 -26.96 -42.18
N GLY A 247 32.07 -27.46 -40.95
CA GLY A 247 33.32 -28.08 -40.47
C GLY A 247 33.49 -29.54 -40.86
N ARG A 248 32.81 -30.00 -41.92
CA ARG A 248 32.85 -31.37 -42.45
C ARG A 248 33.14 -31.34 -43.93
#